data_AF-A0A397SQ17-F1
#
_entry.id   AF-A0A397SQ17-F1
#
_cell.length_a   1.000
_cell.length_b   1.000
_cell.length_c   1.000
_cell.angle_alpha   90.00
_cell.angle_beta   90.00
_cell.angle_gamma   90.00
#
_symmetry.space_group_name_H-M   'P 1'
#
loop_
_entity.id
_entity.type
_entity.pdbx_description
1 polymer ?
#
loop_
_entity_poly.entity_id
_entity_poly.type
_entity_poly.pdbx_seq_one_letter_code
_entity_poly.pdbx_strand_id
1 'polypeptide(L)'
;MWLLLLWIIVAILYTHYTWNEMNYIPFFCPATYKYVTAEIRIACQIRAANLISIWSFLLLSILWVQFMCAGWIDENLDISNKLVNNDA
;
A
#
# COMPACT_ATOMS: atom_id res chain seq x y z
N MET A 1 -15.08 -6.54 -4.07
CA MET A 1 -14.23 -6.65 -5.29
C MET A 1 -14.01 -5.33 -6.02
N TRP A 2 -15.04 -4.52 -6.32
CA TRP A 2 -14.89 -3.23 -7.03
C TRP A 2 -13.87 -2.26 -6.43
N LEU A 3 -13.86 -2.14 -5.10
CA LEU A 3 -12.88 -1.33 -4.36
C LEU A 3 -11.43 -1.75 -4.64
N LEU A 4 -11.17 -3.05 -4.78
CA LEU A 4 -9.84 -3.59 -5.02
C LEU A 4 -9.36 -3.25 -6.44
N LEU A 5 -10.26 -3.32 -7.42
CA LEU A 5 -9.99 -2.88 -8.80
C LEU A 5 -9.66 -1.39 -8.86
N LEU A 6 -10.39 -0.54 -8.12
CA LEU A 6 -10.09 0.89 -8.02
C LEU A 6 -8.70 1.13 -7.42
N TRP A 7 -8.35 0.41 -6.36
CA TRP A 7 -7.02 0.50 -5.74
C TRP A 7 -5.88 0.06 -6.66
N ILE A 8 -6.09 -0.98 -7.49
CA ILE A 8 -5.13 -1.39 -8.52
C ILE A 8 -4.91 -0.24 -9.51
N ILE A 9 -5.98 0.39 -10.01
CA ILE A 9 -5.88 1.52 -10.94
C ILE A 9 -5.13 2.68 -10.30
N VAL A 10 -5.45 3.04 -9.05
CA VAL A 10 -4.77 4.10 -8.31
C VAL A 10 -3.28 3.78 -8.14
N ALA A 11 -2.92 2.54 -7.78
CA ALA A 11 -1.52 2.14 -7.62
C ALA A 11 -0.73 2.25 -8.94
N ILE A 12 -1.34 1.84 -10.06
CA ILE A 12 -0.72 1.92 -11.38
C ILE A 12 -0.54 3.38 -11.80
N LEU A 13 -1.60 4.20 -11.70
CA LEU A 13 -1.54 5.62 -12.05
C LEU A 13 -0.51 6.35 -11.19
N TYR A 14 -0.54 6.13 -9.87
CA TYR A 14 0.43 6.72 -8.95
C TYR A 14 1.86 6.34 -9.33
N THR A 15 2.11 5.04 -9.62
CA THR A 15 3.43 4.58 -10.04
C THR A 15 3.85 5.23 -11.36
N HIS A 16 2.96 5.33 -12.33
CA HIS A 16 3.24 5.92 -13.64
C HIS A 16 3.59 7.41 -13.55
N TYR A 17 2.77 8.20 -12.86
CA TYR A 17 3.01 9.64 -12.70
C TYR A 17 4.28 9.90 -11.90
N THR A 18 4.49 9.14 -10.81
CA THR A 18 5.66 9.37 -9.98
C THR A 18 6.94 8.86 -10.63
N TRP A 19 6.91 7.80 -11.45
CA TRP A 19 8.09 7.16 -12.06
C TRP A 19 9.09 8.17 -12.61
N ASN A 20 8.61 9.16 -13.35
CA ASN A 20 9.44 10.12 -14.08
C ASN A 20 9.61 11.49 -13.39
N GLU A 21 9.06 11.71 -12.20
CA GLU A 21 9.15 13.02 -11.52
C GLU A 21 10.58 13.43 -11.15
N MET A 22 11.45 12.47 -10.86
CA MET A 22 12.80 12.76 -10.38
C MET A 22 13.90 12.48 -11.40
N ASN A 23 13.55 12.23 -12.69
CA ASN A 23 14.36 12.02 -13.91
C ASN A 23 15.76 11.35 -13.76
N TYR A 24 16.64 11.86 -12.91
CA TYR A 24 18.00 11.38 -12.63
C TYR A 24 18.19 10.67 -11.28
N ILE A 25 17.22 10.73 -10.35
CA ILE A 25 17.38 10.14 -9.02
C ILE A 25 16.92 8.67 -9.05
N PRO A 26 17.75 7.71 -8.61
CA PRO A 26 17.37 6.31 -8.59
C PRO A 26 16.19 6.08 -7.64
N PHE A 27 15.29 5.17 -8.03
CA PHE A 27 14.05 4.90 -7.31
C PHE A 27 14.24 4.52 -5.82
N PHE A 28 15.32 3.79 -5.51
CA PHE A 28 15.64 3.34 -4.15
C PHE A 28 16.49 4.31 -3.34
N CYS A 29 16.70 5.53 -3.83
CA CYS A 29 17.43 6.59 -3.14
C CYS A 29 18.76 6.12 -2.50
N PRO A 30 19.70 5.55 -3.29
CA PRO A 30 20.94 5.02 -2.75
C PRO A 30 21.79 6.15 -2.14
N ALA A 31 22.50 5.82 -1.07
CA ALA A 31 23.40 6.77 -0.40
C ALA A 31 24.59 7.20 -1.27
N THR A 32 24.92 6.42 -2.31
CA THR A 32 26.01 6.68 -3.26
C THR A 32 25.65 7.74 -4.32
N TYR A 33 24.38 8.12 -4.45
CA TYR A 33 23.96 9.17 -5.38
C TYR A 33 24.32 10.57 -4.86
N LYS A 34 24.83 11.43 -5.73
CA LYS A 34 25.16 12.83 -5.38
C LYS A 34 23.90 13.69 -5.40
N TYR A 35 23.21 13.75 -4.27
CA TYR A 35 22.10 14.67 -4.06
C TYR A 35 22.61 16.11 -3.99
N VAL A 36 21.95 17.03 -4.70
CA VAL A 36 22.32 18.46 -4.72
C VAL A 36 22.06 19.12 -3.37
N THR A 37 20.97 18.72 -2.69
CA THR A 37 20.60 19.19 -1.35
C THR A 37 20.11 18.04 -0.49
N ALA A 38 20.15 18.22 0.84
CA ALA A 38 19.56 17.26 1.78
C ALA A 38 18.05 17.11 1.59
N GLU A 39 17.37 18.19 1.19
CA GLU A 39 15.93 18.22 0.92
C GLU A 39 15.55 17.27 -0.22
N ILE A 40 16.34 17.24 -1.30
CA ILE A 40 16.11 16.32 -2.43
C ILE A 40 16.27 14.86 -1.99
N ARG A 41 17.21 14.57 -1.09
CA ARG A 41 17.39 13.23 -0.53
C ARG A 41 16.18 12.81 0.29
N ILE A 42 15.67 13.69 1.14
CA ILE A 42 14.48 13.44 1.97
C ILE A 42 13.24 13.25 1.08
N ALA A 43 13.04 14.12 0.09
CA ALA A 43 11.94 14.00 -0.86
C ALA A 43 11.95 12.66 -1.61
N CYS A 44 13.14 12.20 -2.04
CA CYS A 44 13.31 10.88 -2.63
C CYS A 44 12.85 9.77 -1.66
N GLN A 45 13.33 9.80 -0.41
CA GLN A 45 13.00 8.78 0.60
C GLN A 45 11.51 8.73 0.91
N ILE A 46 10.85 9.90 1.04
CA ILE A 46 9.40 9.99 1.26
C ILE A 46 8.64 9.37 0.10
N ARG A 47 9.03 9.66 -1.15
CA ARG A 47 8.41 9.07 -2.34
C ARG A 47 8.61 7.55 -2.39
N ALA A 48 9.81 7.06 -2.11
CA ALA A 48 10.09 5.62 -2.09
C ALA A 48 9.26 4.91 -1.02
N ALA A 49 9.20 5.47 0.20
CA ALA A 49 8.37 4.95 1.28
C ALA A 49 6.88 4.96 0.92
N ASN A 50 6.40 6.02 0.26
CA ASN A 50 5.00 6.09 -0.17
C ASN A 50 4.67 5.06 -1.25
N LEU A 51 5.56 4.84 -2.22
CA LEU A 51 5.34 3.77 -3.21
C LEU A 51 5.30 2.40 -2.53
N ILE A 52 6.26 2.10 -1.65
CA ILE A 52 6.28 0.84 -0.89
C ILE A 52 4.97 0.66 -0.10
N SER A 53 4.47 1.73 0.51
CA SER A 53 3.23 1.72 1.30
C SER A 53 1.99 1.41 0.44
N ILE A 54 1.90 1.99 -0.77
CA ILE A 54 0.78 1.73 -1.69
C ILE A 54 0.79 0.28 -2.17
N TRP A 55 1.96 -0.24 -2.56
CA TRP A 55 2.07 -1.62 -3.04
C TRP A 55 1.91 -2.64 -1.92
N SER A 56 2.40 -2.36 -0.71
CA SER A 56 2.19 -3.23 0.46
C SER A 56 0.71 -3.29 0.84
N PHE A 57 0.02 -2.14 0.86
CA PHE A 57 -1.42 -2.09 1.10
C PHE A 57 -2.20 -2.90 0.05
N LEU A 58 -1.81 -2.80 -1.23
CA LEU A 58 -2.43 -3.56 -2.31
C LEU A 58 -2.24 -5.08 -2.12
N LEU A 59 -1.03 -5.52 -1.80
CA LEU A 59 -0.72 -6.93 -1.54
C LEU A 59 -1.52 -7.48 -0.36
N LEU A 60 -1.57 -6.73 0.75
CA LEU A 60 -2.36 -7.11 1.93
C LEU A 60 -3.85 -7.19 1.60
N SER A 61 -4.37 -6.26 0.79
CA SER A 61 -5.77 -6.27 0.35
C SER A 61 -6.09 -7.49 -0.51
N ILE A 62 -5.18 -7.88 -1.40
CA ILE A 62 -5.33 -9.11 -2.22
C ILE A 62 -5.34 -10.34 -1.31
N LEU A 63 -4.36 -10.45 -0.41
CA LEU A 63 -4.28 -11.57 0.53
C LEU A 63 -5.54 -11.69 1.39
N TRP A 64 -6.05 -10.57 1.91
CA TRP A 64 -7.28 -10.54 2.69
C TRP A 64 -8.46 -11.10 1.88
N VAL A 65 -8.67 -10.64 0.65
CA VAL A 65 -9.75 -11.18 -0.19
C VAL A 65 -9.57 -12.68 -0.45
N GLN A 66 -8.35 -13.16 -0.66
CA GLN A 66 -8.09 -14.59 -0.83
C GLN A 66 -8.43 -15.39 0.44
N PHE A 67 -8.05 -14.90 1.62
CA PHE A 67 -8.38 -15.55 2.89
C PHE A 67 -9.89 -15.58 3.17
N MET A 68 -10.62 -14.52 2.81
CA MET A 68 -12.09 -14.51 2.89
C MET A 68 -12.71 -15.51 1.92
N CYS A 69 -12.29 -15.52 0.65
CA CYS A 69 -12.80 -16.48 -0.34
C CYS A 69 -12.49 -17.93 0.02
N ALA A 70 -11.36 -18.18 0.68
CA ALA A 70 -10.97 -19.51 1.15
C ALA A 70 -11.67 -19.92 2.46
N GLY A 71 -12.45 -19.03 3.09
CA GLY A 71 -13.18 -19.31 4.34
C GLY A 71 -12.30 -19.35 5.59
N TRP A 72 -11.10 -18.77 5.56
CA TRP A 72 -10.17 -18.75 6.70
C TRP A 72 -10.50 -17.64 7.72
N ILE A 73 -11.25 -16.64 7.27
CA ILE A 73 -11.69 -15.49 8.07
C ILE A 73 -13.22 -15.47 7.98
N ASP A 74 -13.90 -15.74 9.09
CA ASP A 74 -15.35 -15.68 9.20
C ASP A 74 -15.75 -14.36 9.88
N GLU A 75 -16.17 -13.38 9.09
CA GLU A 75 -16.59 -12.06 9.57
C GLU A 75 -17.84 -12.13 10.48
N ASN A 76 -18.64 -13.21 10.37
CA ASN A 76 -19.87 -13.38 11.15
C ASN A 76 -19.59 -13.91 12.56
N LEU A 77 -18.53 -14.71 12.75
CA LEU A 77 -18.18 -15.27 14.06
C LEU A 77 -17.72 -14.22 15.07
N ASP A 78 -17.03 -13.17 14.62
CA ASP A 78 -16.53 -12.10 15.51
C ASP A 78 -17.64 -11.10 15.88
N ILE A 79 -18.51 -10.75 14.93
CA ILE A 79 -19.66 -9.88 15.16
C ILE A 79 -20.70 -10.58 16.05
N SER A 80 -20.98 -11.86 15.80
CA SER A 80 -21.95 -12.63 16.59
C SER A 80 -21.50 -12.78 18.05
N ASN A 81 -20.23 -13.09 18.30
CA ASN A 81 -19.69 -13.13 19.67
C ASN A 81 -19.78 -11.77 20.38
N LYS A 82 -19.55 -10.67 19.66
CA LYS A 82 -19.70 -9.33 20.24
C LYS A 82 -21.14 -9.01 20.62
N LEU A 83 -22.12 -9.39 19.80
CA LEU A 83 -23.53 -9.15 20.12
C LEU A 83 -23.97 -10.00 21.32
N VAL A 84 -23.67 -11.31 21.30
CA VAL A 84 -24.00 -12.23 22.39
C VAL A 84 -23.40 -11.79 23.73
N ASN A 85 -22.16 -11.31 23.76
CA ASN A 85 -21.52 -10.84 25.00
C ASN A 85 -21.93 -9.44 25.45
N ASN A 86 -22.53 -8.61 24.58
CA ASN A 86 -23.09 -7.32 24.99
C ASN A 86 -24.55 -7.44 25.47
N ASP A 87 -25.23 -8.52 25.08
CA ASP A 87 -26.60 -8.84 25.49
C ASP A 87 -26.67 -9.76 26.74
N ALA A 88 -25.51 -10.20 27.25
CA ALA A 88 -25.36 -11.02 28.47
C ALA A 88 -24.83 -10.20 29.65
#